data_AF-A0A562GJ80-F1
#
_entry.id   AF-A0A562GJ80-F1
#
_cell.length_a   1.000
_cell.length_b   1.000
_cell.length_c   1.000
_cell.angle_alpha   90.00
_cell.angle_beta   90.00
_cell.angle_gamma   90.00
#
_symmetry.space_group_name_H-M   'P 1'
#
loop_
_entity.id
_entity.type
_entity.pdbx_description
1 polymer ?
#
loop_
_entity_poly.entity_id
_entity_poly.type
_entity_poly.pdbx_seq_one_letter_code
_entity_poly.pdbx_strand_id
1 'polypeptide(L)'
;MNPVCAQCLHIAICKKEKAPCSALEALHKIGQEQDRQAKTELIREYAKRIGVIDYEVSEELRLLGEQVITGMPELAFILAYDIRVGYVLSYESKKKDGKIIDADCRKVTGPYKAYLPFDFIVTFYEPNMSYMTENQRKLLMLHELKHIGIGPRGIRIEPHDVEDFQSILDKYGLRWNGFGNDVPDILAGGDDGEKAKKANSKA
;
A
#
# COMPACT_ATOMS: atom_id res chain seq x y z
N MET A 1 17.02 2.47 -17.99
CA MET A 1 17.31 1.09 -18.45
C MET A 1 18.64 0.68 -17.82
N ASN A 2 18.72 -0.42 -17.06
CA ASN A 2 19.92 -0.80 -16.31
C ASN A 2 21.12 -0.95 -17.28
N PRO A 3 22.30 -0.37 -17.02
CA PRO A 3 23.46 -0.44 -17.91
C PRO A 3 23.89 -1.88 -18.25
N VAL A 4 23.63 -2.84 -17.35
CA VAL A 4 23.87 -4.27 -17.58
C VAL A 4 22.93 -4.85 -18.65
N CYS A 5 21.69 -4.35 -18.74
CA CYS A 5 20.74 -4.81 -19.76
C CYS A 5 21.14 -4.36 -21.17
N ALA A 6 21.86 -3.25 -21.31
CA ALA A 6 22.29 -2.73 -22.62
C ALA A 6 23.29 -3.67 -23.33
N GLN A 7 23.98 -4.52 -22.56
CA GLN A 7 24.95 -5.50 -23.05
C GLN A 7 24.40 -6.93 -23.02
N CYS A 8 23.13 -7.12 -22.66
CA CYS A 8 22.52 -8.44 -22.50
C CYS A 8 22.14 -9.06 -23.86
N LEU A 9 22.62 -10.28 -24.14
CA LEU A 9 22.30 -11.04 -25.36
C LEU A 9 20.79 -11.33 -25.52
N HIS A 10 20.03 -11.32 -24.42
CA HIS A 10 18.59 -11.59 -24.40
C HIS A 10 17.73 -10.32 -24.34
N ILE A 11 18.31 -9.12 -24.51
CA ILE A 11 17.59 -7.83 -24.42
C ILE A 11 16.40 -7.76 -25.40
N ALA A 12 16.54 -8.34 -26.59
CA ALA A 12 15.48 -8.35 -27.60
C ALA A 12 14.24 -9.14 -27.14
N ILE A 13 14.44 -10.24 -26.40
CA ILE A 13 13.36 -11.07 -25.84
C ILE A 13 12.68 -10.30 -24.70
N CYS A 14 13.45 -9.75 -23.76
CA CYS A 14 12.92 -8.97 -22.65
C CYS A 14 12.12 -7.75 -23.13
N LYS A 15 12.60 -7.05 -24.17
CA LYS A 15 11.89 -5.93 -24.80
C LYS A 15 10.60 -6.36 -25.50
N LYS A 16 10.62 -7.51 -26.19
CA LYS A 16 9.46 -8.05 -26.91
C LYS A 16 8.35 -8.50 -25.95
N GLU A 17 8.72 -9.15 -24.85
CA GLU A 17 7.77 -9.72 -23.88
C GLU A 17 7.32 -8.72 -22.82
N LYS A 18 7.95 -7.53 -22.74
CA LYS A 18 7.72 -6.52 -21.69
C LYS A 18 7.80 -7.12 -20.27
N ALA A 19 8.55 -8.21 -20.11
CA ALA A 19 8.71 -8.92 -18.85
C ALA A 19 10.00 -8.46 -18.14
N PRO A 20 10.04 -8.46 -16.79
CA PRO A 20 11.27 -8.22 -16.05
C PRO A 20 12.31 -9.30 -16.39
N CYS A 21 13.58 -8.93 -16.36
CA CYS A 21 14.66 -9.88 -16.64
C CYS A 21 14.77 -10.90 -15.52
N SER A 22 14.58 -12.19 -15.81
CA SER A 22 14.64 -13.27 -14.83
C SER A 22 15.98 -13.35 -14.08
N ALA A 23 17.09 -12.94 -14.73
CA ALA A 23 18.40 -12.87 -14.07
C ALA A 23 18.48 -11.71 -13.05
N LEU A 24 17.84 -10.57 -13.34
CA LEU A 24 17.73 -9.47 -12.39
C LEU A 24 16.78 -9.81 -11.23
N GLU A 25 15.67 -10.51 -11.50
CA GLU A 25 14.78 -11.03 -10.46
C GLU A 25 15.51 -12.01 -9.54
N ALA A 26 16.28 -12.94 -10.11
CA ALA A 26 17.09 -13.89 -9.34
C ALA A 26 18.19 -13.18 -8.54
N LEU A 27 18.88 -12.18 -9.10
CA LEU A 27 19.88 -11.40 -8.37
C LEU A 27 19.26 -10.57 -7.25
N HIS A 28 18.10 -9.96 -7.47
CA HIS A 28 17.36 -9.25 -6.45
C HIS A 28 16.94 -10.20 -5.34
N LYS A 29 16.43 -11.39 -5.70
CA LYS A 29 16.07 -12.44 -4.75
C LYS A 29 17.29 -12.89 -3.93
N ILE A 30 18.43 -13.16 -4.56
CA ILE A 30 19.69 -13.51 -3.87
C ILE A 30 20.16 -12.36 -2.97
N GLY A 31 20.11 -11.11 -3.43
CA GLY A 31 20.47 -9.94 -2.61
C GLY A 31 19.53 -9.70 -1.43
N GLN A 32 18.25 -10.06 -1.57
CA GLN A 32 17.26 -10.05 -0.48
C GLN A 32 17.38 -11.28 0.44
N GLU A 33 17.90 -12.40 -0.02
CA GLU A 33 18.07 -13.62 0.79
C GLU A 33 19.42 -13.63 1.52
N GLN A 34 20.48 -13.14 0.88
CA GLN A 34 21.78 -12.99 1.52
C GLN A 34 21.68 -11.91 2.59
N ASP A 35 21.99 -12.32 3.82
CA ASP A 35 22.10 -11.47 5.00
C ASP A 35 20.81 -10.84 5.52
N ARG A 36 19.65 -10.93 4.86
CA ARG A 36 18.43 -10.27 5.37
C ARG A 36 18.01 -10.78 6.74
N GLN A 37 18.09 -12.09 6.97
CA GLN A 37 17.73 -12.64 8.27
C GLN A 37 18.71 -12.16 9.36
N ALA A 38 20.02 -12.28 9.12
CA ALA A 38 21.06 -11.84 10.05
C ALA A 38 21.02 -10.32 10.31
N LYS A 39 20.80 -9.50 9.28
CA LYS A 39 20.66 -8.05 9.39
C LYS A 39 19.37 -7.66 10.10
N THR A 40 18.25 -8.33 9.82
CA THR A 40 16.97 -8.08 10.52
C THR A 40 17.09 -8.42 12.00
N GLU A 41 17.75 -9.54 12.33
CA GLU A 41 18.02 -9.94 13.71
C GLU A 41 18.92 -8.91 14.42
N LEU A 42 20.01 -8.47 13.78
CA LEU A 42 20.88 -7.42 14.32
C LEU A 42 20.15 -6.07 14.47
N ILE A 43 19.38 -5.64 13.48
CA ILE A 43 18.62 -4.39 13.54
C ILE A 43 17.58 -4.45 14.65
N ARG A 44 16.83 -5.55 14.80
CA ARG A 44 15.90 -5.75 15.92
C ARG A 44 16.60 -5.74 17.26
N GLU A 45 17.75 -6.41 17.37
CA GLU A 45 18.51 -6.45 18.61
C GLU A 45 19.01 -5.05 18.98
N TYR A 46 19.56 -4.31 18.02
CA TYR A 46 20.00 -2.94 18.23
C TYR A 46 18.82 -2.01 18.53
N ALA A 47 17.73 -2.07 17.77
CA ALA A 47 16.51 -1.29 17.99
C ALA A 47 15.93 -1.52 19.40
N LYS A 48 15.84 -2.78 19.84
CA LYS A 48 15.43 -3.14 21.19
C LYS A 48 16.38 -2.59 22.26
N ARG A 49 17.69 -2.60 22.01
CA ARG A 49 18.70 -2.06 22.94
C ARG A 49 18.65 -0.55 23.06
N ILE A 50 18.29 0.18 22.01
CA ILE A 50 18.19 1.65 21.99
C ILE A 50 16.75 2.15 22.21
N GLY A 51 15.79 1.25 22.38
CA GLY A 51 14.37 1.60 22.57
C GLY A 51 13.71 2.21 21.33
N VAL A 52 14.21 1.91 20.13
CA VAL A 52 13.59 2.36 18.88
C VAL A 52 12.27 1.63 18.69
N ILE A 53 11.26 2.41 18.32
CA ILE A 53 9.86 2.02 18.31
C ILE A 53 9.59 1.11 17.11
N ASP A 54 9.03 -0.08 17.34
CA ASP A 54 8.68 -1.06 16.29
C ASP A 54 7.58 -0.53 15.34
N TYR A 55 6.88 0.52 15.78
CA TYR A 55 5.74 1.16 15.12
C TYR A 55 5.81 2.67 15.34
N GLU A 56 5.63 3.46 14.31
CA GLU A 56 5.56 4.92 14.41
C GLU A 56 4.27 5.45 13.79
N VAL A 57 3.73 6.54 14.35
CA VAL A 57 2.67 7.27 13.68
C VAL A 57 3.26 7.88 12.41
N SER A 58 2.64 7.60 11.27
CA SER A 58 3.16 8.05 9.97
C SER A 58 2.29 9.15 9.39
N GLU A 59 2.86 10.35 9.33
CA GLU A 59 2.22 11.50 8.71
C GLU A 59 2.07 11.33 7.19
N GLU A 60 3.03 10.67 6.54
CA GLU A 60 2.96 10.33 5.11
C GLU A 60 1.76 9.42 4.83
N LEU A 61 1.56 8.37 5.63
CA LEU A 61 0.41 7.49 5.48
C LEU A 61 -0.91 8.17 5.83
N ARG A 62 -0.91 9.12 6.78
CA ARG A 62 -2.09 9.95 7.10
C ARG A 62 -2.50 10.76 5.87
N LEU A 63 -1.56 11.49 5.26
CA LEU A 63 -1.82 12.29 4.06
C LEU A 63 -2.30 11.41 2.90
N LEU A 64 -1.66 10.26 2.68
CA LEU A 64 -2.07 9.30 1.66
C LEU A 64 -3.49 8.77 1.93
N GLY A 65 -3.80 8.42 3.17
CA GLY A 65 -5.13 7.97 3.59
C GLY A 65 -6.20 9.03 3.33
N GLU A 66 -5.94 10.28 3.70
CA GLU A 66 -6.85 11.41 3.48
C GLU A 66 -7.09 11.69 1.99
N GLN A 67 -6.04 11.62 1.18
CA GLN A 67 -6.15 11.75 -0.27
C GLN A 67 -7.01 10.64 -0.86
N VAL A 68 -6.83 9.38 -0.43
CA VAL A 68 -7.62 8.25 -0.90
C VAL A 68 -9.07 8.35 -0.45
N ILE A 69 -9.34 8.70 0.82
CA ILE A 69 -10.71 8.89 1.33
C ILE A 69 -11.44 9.99 0.56
N THR A 70 -10.76 11.11 0.30
CA THR A 70 -11.35 12.25 -0.40
C THR A 70 -11.56 11.96 -1.89
N GLY A 71 -10.63 11.22 -2.51
CA GLY A 71 -10.68 10.89 -3.93
C GLY A 71 -11.62 9.75 -4.30
N MET A 72 -12.08 8.95 -3.34
CA MET A 72 -12.87 7.73 -3.58
C MET A 72 -14.28 7.86 -3.00
N PRO A 73 -15.33 8.05 -3.84
CA PRO A 73 -16.71 8.22 -3.38
C PRO A 73 -17.21 7.09 -2.48
N GLU A 74 -16.77 5.86 -2.71
CA GLU A 74 -17.11 4.70 -1.90
C GLU A 74 -16.62 4.79 -0.45
N LEU A 75 -15.62 5.63 -0.16
CA LEU A 75 -15.08 5.86 1.18
C LEU A 75 -15.65 7.12 1.86
N ALA A 76 -16.49 7.89 1.18
CA ALA A 76 -17.00 9.18 1.68
C ALA A 76 -17.73 9.07 3.03
N PHE A 77 -18.28 7.89 3.34
CA PHE A 77 -18.91 7.63 4.63
C PHE A 77 -17.94 7.72 5.82
N ILE A 78 -16.64 7.48 5.62
CA ILE A 78 -15.62 7.59 6.68
C ILE A 78 -15.64 9.01 7.25
N LEU A 79 -15.69 10.03 6.39
CA LEU A 79 -15.80 11.43 6.78
C LEU A 79 -17.21 11.75 7.31
N ALA A 80 -18.25 11.29 6.63
CA ALA A 80 -19.64 11.62 6.97
C ALA A 80 -20.05 11.13 8.38
N TYR A 81 -19.44 10.04 8.85
CA TYR A 81 -19.70 9.46 10.17
C TYR A 81 -18.57 9.74 11.19
N ASP A 82 -17.64 10.64 10.89
CA ASP A 82 -16.50 11.00 11.76
C ASP A 82 -15.71 9.77 12.25
N ILE A 83 -15.46 8.82 11.33
CA ILE A 83 -14.70 7.60 11.64
C ILE A 83 -13.22 7.97 11.68
N ARG A 84 -12.63 7.90 12.87
CA ARG A 84 -11.23 8.29 13.09
C ARG A 84 -10.29 7.13 12.78
N VAL A 85 -9.38 7.35 11.82
CA VAL A 85 -8.38 6.35 11.40
C VAL A 85 -6.99 6.83 11.82
N GLY A 86 -6.27 6.00 12.57
CA GLY A 86 -4.86 6.20 12.86
C GLY A 86 -3.98 5.48 11.83
N TYR A 87 -2.85 6.07 11.47
CA TYR A 87 -1.95 5.55 10.45
C TYR A 87 -0.57 5.28 11.03
N VAL A 88 -0.08 4.06 10.87
CA VAL A 88 1.13 3.58 11.53
C VAL A 88 2.04 2.90 10.50
N LEU A 89 3.33 3.23 10.54
CA LEU A 89 4.36 2.48 9.82
C LEU A 89 5.04 1.52 10.81
N SER A 90 5.22 0.28 10.41
CA SER A 90 6.00 -0.70 11.16
C SER A 90 7.32 -0.97 10.43
N TYR A 91 8.40 -0.99 11.19
CA TYR A 91 9.72 -1.36 10.70
C TYR A 91 9.96 -2.87 10.77
N GLU A 92 8.97 -3.64 11.22
CA GLU A 92 9.03 -5.09 11.24
C GLU A 92 8.22 -5.71 10.10
N SER A 93 8.73 -6.81 9.53
CA SER A 93 7.93 -7.60 8.60
C SER A 93 6.81 -8.33 9.32
N LYS A 94 5.64 -8.40 8.71
CA LYS A 94 4.54 -9.25 9.17
C LYS A 94 4.30 -10.45 8.28
N LYS A 95 4.02 -11.59 8.92
CA LYS A 95 3.53 -12.80 8.26
C LYS A 95 2.34 -13.37 9.03
N LYS A 96 1.40 -13.95 8.30
CA LYS A 96 0.26 -14.70 8.86
C LYS A 96 0.05 -15.95 8.03
N ASP A 97 0.06 -17.12 8.68
CA ASP A 97 -0.13 -18.43 8.04
C ASP A 97 0.79 -18.64 6.81
N GLY A 98 2.05 -18.24 6.95
CA GLY A 98 3.08 -18.34 5.90
C GLY A 98 2.99 -17.27 4.80
N LYS A 99 1.94 -16.43 4.77
CA LYS A 99 1.78 -15.33 3.80
C LYS A 99 2.37 -14.03 4.35
N ILE A 100 3.02 -13.27 3.47
CA ILE A 100 3.50 -11.91 3.76
C ILE A 100 2.30 -10.97 3.79
N ILE A 101 2.26 -10.07 4.75
CA ILE A 101 1.20 -9.08 4.93
C ILE A 101 1.81 -7.69 4.75
N ASP A 102 1.47 -6.99 3.66
CA ASP A 102 2.07 -5.70 3.31
C ASP A 102 1.48 -4.57 4.16
N ALA A 103 0.18 -4.65 4.46
CA ALA A 103 -0.53 -3.77 5.38
C ALA A 103 -1.70 -4.52 6.05
N ASP A 104 -2.24 -3.95 7.14
CA ASP A 104 -3.53 -4.37 7.68
C ASP A 104 -4.33 -3.23 8.33
N CYS A 105 -5.65 -3.33 8.22
CA CYS A 105 -6.61 -2.48 8.91
C CYS A 105 -7.22 -3.20 10.12
N ARG A 106 -7.20 -2.55 11.28
CA ARG A 106 -7.71 -3.11 12.55
C ARG A 106 -8.68 -2.16 13.21
N LYS A 107 -9.81 -2.70 13.67
CA LYS A 107 -10.73 -1.95 14.53
C LYS A 107 -10.17 -1.85 15.95
N VAL A 108 -10.18 -0.65 16.54
CA VAL A 108 -9.86 -0.44 17.95
C VAL A 108 -11.01 -0.99 18.81
N THR A 109 -10.69 -1.88 19.75
CA THR A 109 -11.71 -2.60 20.54
C THR A 109 -11.42 -2.55 22.04
N GLY A 110 -12.49 -2.75 22.82
CA GLY A 110 -12.40 -2.96 24.26
C GLY A 110 -11.69 -1.81 25.00
N PRO A 111 -10.81 -2.13 25.97
CA PRO A 111 -10.11 -1.14 26.78
C PRO A 111 -9.28 -0.13 25.97
N TYR A 112 -8.77 -0.48 24.79
CA TYR A 112 -7.96 0.43 23.97
C TYR A 112 -8.73 1.66 23.51
N LYS A 113 -10.06 1.58 23.37
CA LYS A 113 -10.90 2.75 23.06
C LYS A 113 -10.86 3.83 24.14
N ALA A 114 -10.51 3.48 25.38
CA ALA A 114 -10.37 4.45 26.46
C ALA A 114 -9.07 5.27 26.34
N TYR A 115 -8.08 4.77 25.60
CA TYR A 115 -6.75 5.37 25.50
C TYR A 115 -6.44 5.94 24.12
N LEU A 116 -7.05 5.40 23.07
CA LEU A 116 -6.75 5.78 21.69
C LEU A 116 -7.87 6.63 21.10
N PRO A 117 -7.55 7.79 20.48
CA PRO A 117 -8.54 8.65 19.84
C PRO A 117 -8.97 8.15 18.45
N PHE A 118 -8.86 6.84 18.20
CA PHE A 118 -9.09 6.24 16.88
C PHE A 118 -10.10 5.09 16.97
N ASP A 119 -10.86 4.91 15.90
CA ASP A 119 -11.80 3.81 15.71
C ASP A 119 -11.19 2.66 14.92
N PHE A 120 -10.27 2.97 13.99
CA PHE A 120 -9.46 2.02 13.24
C PHE A 120 -7.99 2.45 13.22
N ILE A 121 -7.09 1.48 13.08
CA ILE A 121 -5.67 1.69 12.82
C ILE A 121 -5.30 0.96 11.54
N VAL A 122 -4.77 1.68 10.57
CA VAL A 122 -4.15 1.13 9.37
C VAL A 122 -2.64 1.07 9.59
N THR A 123 -2.06 -0.12 9.44
CA THR A 123 -0.63 -0.34 9.64
C THR A 123 0.01 -0.83 8.35
N PHE A 124 1.08 -0.18 7.92
CA PHE A 124 1.89 -0.61 6.77
C PHE A 124 3.21 -1.19 7.29
N TYR A 125 3.68 -2.29 6.71
CA TYR A 125 4.91 -2.98 7.14
C TYR A 125 6.04 -2.69 6.15
N GLU A 126 6.88 -1.69 6.45
CA GLU A 126 7.92 -1.17 5.54
C GLU A 126 8.73 -2.27 4.85
N PRO A 127 9.24 -3.31 5.55
CA PRO A 127 10.07 -4.31 4.89
C PRO A 127 9.34 -5.12 3.81
N ASN A 128 8.01 -5.21 3.93
CA ASN A 128 7.15 -5.94 3.01
C ASN A 128 6.70 -5.09 1.81
N MET A 129 6.76 -3.76 1.90
CA MET A 129 6.33 -2.84 0.84
C MET A 129 7.46 -2.01 0.22
N SER A 130 8.71 -2.23 0.65
CA SER A 130 9.89 -1.46 0.19
C SER A 130 10.08 -1.44 -1.34
N TYR A 131 9.56 -2.43 -2.05
CA TYR A 131 9.60 -2.52 -3.51
C TYR A 131 8.42 -1.84 -4.22
N MET A 132 7.40 -1.38 -3.49
CA MET A 132 6.18 -0.82 -4.07
C MET A 132 6.38 0.63 -4.53
N THR A 133 5.88 0.95 -5.73
CA THR A 133 5.77 2.32 -6.24
C THR A 133 4.75 3.12 -5.44
N GLU A 134 4.79 4.46 -5.54
CA GLU A 134 3.80 5.33 -4.91
C GLU A 134 2.37 4.98 -5.32
N ASN A 135 2.14 4.65 -6.59
CA ASN A 135 0.81 4.30 -7.09
C ASN A 135 0.34 2.93 -6.55
N GLN A 136 1.26 1.98 -6.38
CA GLN A 136 0.96 0.72 -5.69
C GLN A 136 0.59 0.95 -4.22
N ARG A 137 1.27 1.88 -3.53
CA ARG A 137 0.92 2.27 -2.15
C ARG A 137 -0.45 2.93 -2.06
N LYS A 138 -0.85 3.76 -3.03
CA LYS A 138 -2.22 4.31 -3.12
C LYS A 138 -3.27 3.21 -3.22
N LEU A 139 -3.03 2.20 -4.05
CA LEU A 139 -3.92 1.03 -4.17
C LEU A 139 -3.98 0.20 -2.88
N LEU A 140 -2.83 -0.03 -2.24
CA LEU A 140 -2.78 -0.74 -0.96
C LEU A 140 -3.55 0.04 0.11
N MET A 141 -3.41 1.37 0.18
CA MET A 141 -4.18 2.20 1.10
C MET A 141 -5.68 2.11 0.84
N LEU A 142 -6.10 2.16 -0.42
CA LEU A 142 -7.50 1.94 -0.79
C LEU A 142 -8.00 0.57 -0.31
N HIS A 143 -7.22 -0.49 -0.51
CA HIS A 143 -7.56 -1.83 -0.04
C HIS A 143 -7.77 -1.86 1.48
N GLU A 144 -6.84 -1.28 2.25
CA GLU A 144 -6.93 -1.24 3.70
C GLU A 144 -8.13 -0.43 4.20
N LEU A 145 -8.42 0.70 3.57
CA LEU A 145 -9.54 1.56 3.94
C LEU A 145 -10.89 0.92 3.61
N LYS A 146 -10.97 0.12 2.54
CA LYS A 146 -12.18 -0.64 2.23
C LYS A 146 -12.55 -1.60 3.37
N HIS A 147 -11.60 -2.13 4.14
CA HIS A 147 -11.94 -2.95 5.32
C HIS A 147 -12.77 -2.21 6.38
N ILE A 148 -12.87 -0.89 6.33
CA ILE A 148 -13.77 -0.14 7.21
C ILE A 148 -15.19 -0.27 6.70
N GLY A 149 -16.12 -0.73 7.56
CA GLY A 149 -17.53 -0.82 7.22
C GLY A 149 -18.44 -0.30 8.32
N ILE A 150 -19.70 -0.05 7.94
CA ILE A 150 -20.79 0.29 8.86
C ILE A 150 -21.85 -0.79 8.73
N GLY A 151 -22.19 -1.44 9.84
CA GLY A 151 -23.29 -2.38 9.92
C GLY A 151 -24.39 -1.92 10.89
N PRO A 152 -25.44 -2.73 11.07
CA PRO A 152 -26.54 -2.43 12.01
C PRO A 152 -26.09 -2.21 13.46
N ARG A 153 -24.90 -2.73 13.83
CA ARG A 153 -24.29 -2.60 15.16
C ARG A 153 -23.21 -1.52 15.21
N GLY A 154 -23.19 -0.60 14.25
CA GLY A 154 -22.18 0.44 14.09
C GLY A 154 -20.97 -0.02 13.27
N ILE A 155 -19.85 0.69 13.44
CA ILE A 155 -18.61 0.43 12.71
C ILE A 155 -18.13 -1.03 12.88
N ARG A 156 -17.60 -1.64 11.84
CA ARG A 156 -17.07 -3.02 11.84
C ARG A 156 -15.91 -3.14 10.86
N ILE A 157 -15.13 -4.21 11.02
CA ILE A 157 -14.19 -4.61 9.99
C ILE A 157 -14.94 -5.47 8.97
N GLU A 158 -14.84 -5.12 7.69
CA GLU A 158 -15.30 -5.94 6.59
C GLU A 158 -14.21 -6.95 6.25
N PRO A 159 -14.53 -8.25 6.16
CA PRO A 159 -13.63 -9.18 5.50
C PRO A 159 -13.60 -8.81 4.02
N HIS A 160 -12.48 -8.26 3.56
CA HIS A 160 -12.17 -8.19 2.14
C HIS A 160 -11.16 -9.29 1.84
N ASP A 161 -11.65 -10.34 1.17
CA ASP A 161 -10.83 -11.43 0.68
C ASP A 161 -10.20 -11.04 -0.67
N VAL A 162 -9.27 -11.90 -1.11
CA VAL A 162 -8.56 -11.85 -2.41
C VAL A 162 -9.50 -11.67 -3.62
N GLU A 163 -10.79 -11.97 -3.49
CA GLU A 163 -11.80 -11.77 -4.53
C GLU A 163 -12.16 -10.29 -4.75
N ASP A 164 -12.07 -9.43 -3.73
CA ASP A 164 -12.32 -7.99 -3.90
C ASP A 164 -11.06 -7.26 -4.42
N PHE A 165 -9.90 -7.89 -4.22
CA PHE A 165 -8.68 -7.61 -4.95
C PHE A 165 -8.83 -7.94 -6.43
N GLN A 166 -9.66 -8.91 -6.82
CA GLN A 166 -9.98 -9.19 -8.22
C GLN A 166 -10.64 -7.98 -8.88
N SER A 167 -11.49 -7.21 -8.18
CA SER A 167 -12.03 -5.95 -8.73
C SER A 167 -10.97 -4.87 -8.97
N ILE A 168 -9.93 -4.82 -8.12
CA ILE A 168 -8.74 -3.96 -8.29
C ILE A 168 -7.87 -4.50 -9.43
N LEU A 169 -7.67 -5.82 -9.52
CA LEU A 169 -6.95 -6.52 -10.60
C LEU A 169 -7.66 -6.37 -11.95
N ASP A 170 -8.99 -6.37 -11.98
CA ASP A 170 -9.82 -6.22 -13.18
C ASP A 170 -9.82 -4.77 -13.67
N LYS A 171 -9.75 -3.80 -12.75
CA LYS A 171 -9.72 -2.36 -13.06
C LYS A 171 -8.32 -1.82 -13.36
N TYR A 172 -7.28 -2.34 -12.70
CA TYR A 172 -5.90 -1.81 -12.75
C TYR A 172 -4.84 -2.83 -13.22
N GLY A 173 -5.21 -4.09 -13.43
CA GLY A 173 -4.37 -5.12 -14.04
C GLY A 173 -3.86 -6.21 -13.08
N LEU A 174 -3.69 -7.42 -13.62
CA LEU A 174 -3.35 -8.68 -12.92
C LEU A 174 -1.98 -8.72 -12.20
N ARG A 175 -1.08 -7.75 -12.42
CA ARG A 175 0.29 -7.73 -11.84
C ARG A 175 0.58 -6.45 -11.04
N TRP A 176 -0.45 -5.88 -10.42
CA TRP A 176 -0.35 -4.59 -9.75
C TRP A 176 0.70 -4.57 -8.63
N ASN A 177 1.04 -5.69 -7.98
CA ASN A 177 2.09 -5.78 -6.94
C ASN A 177 3.42 -6.39 -7.44
N GLY A 178 3.56 -6.60 -8.75
CA GLY A 178 4.77 -7.17 -9.33
C GLY A 178 5.94 -6.19 -9.30
N PHE A 179 7.14 -6.72 -9.04
CA PHE A 179 8.37 -5.94 -9.07
C PHE A 179 8.59 -5.28 -10.45
N GLY A 180 8.86 -3.98 -10.47
CA GLY A 180 9.12 -3.22 -11.69
C GLY A 180 7.88 -2.92 -12.54
N ASN A 181 6.68 -3.28 -12.07
CA ASN A 181 5.44 -2.80 -12.65
C ASN A 181 5.02 -1.51 -11.95
N ASP A 182 4.38 -0.62 -12.69
CA ASP A 182 3.70 0.53 -12.13
C ASP A 182 2.21 0.46 -12.51
N VAL A 183 1.38 1.09 -11.71
CA VAL A 183 -0.08 1.12 -11.90
C VAL A 183 -0.53 2.55 -12.19
N PRO A 184 -1.61 2.75 -12.96
CA PRO A 184 -2.16 4.08 -13.16
C PRO A 184 -2.45 4.77 -11.83
N ASP A 185 -2.16 6.06 -11.76
CA ASP A 185 -2.47 6.86 -10.58
C ASP A 185 -3.98 6.95 -10.40
N ILE A 186 -4.49 6.30 -9.34
CA ILE A 186 -5.91 6.24 -9.04
C ILE A 186 -6.49 7.59 -8.60
N LEU A 187 -5.64 8.57 -8.29
CA LEU A 187 -6.02 9.92 -7.85
C LEU A 187 -5.90 10.98 -8.95
N ALA A 188 -5.35 10.64 -10.13
CA ALA A 188 -5.10 11.60 -11.21
C ALA A 188 -6.36 12.13 -11.91
N GLY A 189 -7.56 11.61 -11.62
CA GLY A 189 -8.83 12.03 -12.24
C GLY A 189 -9.55 13.19 -11.55
N GLY A 190 -8.94 13.82 -10.53
CA GLY A 190 -9.62 14.74 -9.61
C GLY A 190 -9.77 16.20 -10.05
N ASP A 191 -9.10 16.68 -11.12
CA ASP A 191 -9.04 18.14 -11.36
C ASP A 191 -9.07 18.63 -12.83
N ASP A 192 -9.60 17.83 -13.76
CA ASP A 192 -9.75 18.25 -15.18
C ASP A 192 -11.20 18.55 -15.60
N GLY A 193 -12.12 18.65 -14.63
CA GLY A 193 -13.55 18.86 -14.88
C GLY A 193 -14.01 20.31 -15.06
N GLU A 194 -13.23 21.31 -14.62
CA GLU A 194 -13.74 22.69 -14.54
C GLU A 194 -13.08 23.70 -15.50
N LYS A 195 -11.97 23.35 -16.17
CA LYS A 195 -11.32 24.25 -17.14
C LYS A 195 -11.82 24.11 -18.58
N ALA A 196 -12.53 23.04 -18.92
CA ALA A 196 -12.99 22.81 -20.30
C ALA A 196 -14.35 23.46 -20.65
N LYS A 197 -15.14 23.96 -19.67
CA LYS A 197 -16.48 24.51 -19.93
C LYS A 197 -16.56 26.04 -20.06
N LYS A 198 -15.49 26.79 -19.80
CA LYS A 198 -15.47 28.27 -19.96
C LYS A 198 -14.89 28.78 -21.28
N ALA A 199 -14.34 27.90 -22.13
CA ALA A 199 -13.72 28.31 -23.39
C ALA A 199 -14.65 28.26 -24.63
N ASN A 200 -15.87 27.72 -24.52
CA ASN A 200 -16.74 27.47 -25.69
C ASN A 200 -18.09 28.22 -25.67
N SER A 201 -18.20 29.34 -24.96
CA SER A 201 -19.42 30.17 -24.95
C SER A 201 -19.20 31.64 -25.34
N LYS A 202 -18.07 31.97 -25.99
CA LYS A 202 -17.87 33.28 -26.64
C LYS A 202 -17.00 33.15 -27.89
N ALA A 203 -17.65 33.00 -29.04
CA ALA A 203 -17.31 33.63 -30.32
C ALA A 203 -18.41 33.30 -31.34
#